data_AF-A0A7V6PBD2-F1
#
_entry.id   AF-A0A7V6PBD2-F1
#
_cell.length_a   1.000
_cell.length_b   1.000
_cell.length_c   1.000
_cell.angle_alpha   90.00
_cell.angle_beta   90.00
_cell.angle_gamma   90.00
#
_symmetry.space_group_name_H-M   'P 1'
#
loop_
_entity.id
_entity.type
_entity.pdbx_description
1 polymer ?
#
loop_
_entity_poly.entity_id
_entity_poly.type
_entity_poly.pdbx_seq_one_letter_code
_entity_poly.pdbx_strand_id
1 'polypeptide(L)'
;MIVYQSTQSQFLKDSEENAIEDIVAESFHKKVGRSVPEAEFRAWRHSLMQMMGVLADDDLPDNMGVGIEFGIPYSNKCKRSSHPSHKYAKQLVAKAVKINTRL
;
A
#
# COMPACT_ATOMS: atom_id res chain seq x y z
N MET A 1 4.97 8.03 4.50
CA MET A 1 4.75 8.83 3.27
C MET A 1 3.53 8.26 2.57
N ILE A 2 2.48 9.06 2.34
CA ILE A 2 1.30 8.60 1.57
C ILE A 2 1.73 8.43 0.12
N VAL A 3 1.53 7.26 -0.46
CA VAL A 3 1.82 6.94 -1.88
C VAL A 3 0.55 6.76 -2.70
N TYR A 4 -0.60 6.59 -2.05
CA TYR A 4 -1.90 6.52 -2.71
C TYR A 4 -2.98 7.04 -1.77
N GLN A 5 -3.98 7.75 -2.32
CA GLN A 5 -5.14 8.23 -1.59
C GLN A 5 -6.34 8.34 -2.54
N SER A 6 -7.45 7.72 -2.20
CA SER A 6 -8.70 7.78 -2.97
C SER A 6 -9.91 7.39 -2.11
N THR A 7 -11.08 7.17 -2.71
CA THR A 7 -12.24 6.55 -2.07
C THR A 7 -12.18 5.02 -2.18
N GLN A 8 -12.96 4.30 -1.38
CA GLN A 8 -13.09 2.84 -1.47
C GLN A 8 -13.49 2.41 -2.89
N SER A 9 -14.50 3.06 -3.46
CA SER A 9 -14.95 2.81 -4.84
C SER A 9 -13.84 3.01 -5.87
N GLN A 10 -13.07 4.09 -5.76
CA GLN A 10 -11.97 4.37 -6.67
C GLN A 10 -10.80 3.39 -6.46
N PHE A 11 -10.53 2.97 -5.22
CA PHE A 11 -9.52 1.95 -4.93
C PHE A 11 -9.86 0.61 -5.57
N LEU A 12 -11.12 0.15 -5.46
CA LEU A 12 -11.57 -1.08 -6.10
C LEU A 12 -11.45 -0.97 -7.62
N LYS A 13 -11.91 0.14 -8.20
CA LYS A 13 -11.79 0.41 -9.64
C LYS A 13 -10.34 0.42 -10.12
N ASP A 14 -9.45 1.12 -9.40
CA ASP A 14 -8.03 1.17 -9.74
C ASP A 14 -7.36 -0.21 -9.67
N SER A 15 -7.84 -1.06 -8.76
CA SER A 15 -7.31 -2.40 -8.59
C SER A 15 -7.82 -3.39 -9.65
N GLU A 16 -9.04 -3.21 -10.15
CA GLU A 16 -9.64 -4.04 -11.20
C GLU A 16 -9.22 -3.62 -12.61
N GLU A 17 -9.18 -2.31 -12.88
CA GLU A 17 -8.97 -1.77 -14.22
C GLU A 17 -7.54 -1.31 -14.50
N ASN A 18 -6.82 -0.81 -13.48
CA ASN A 18 -5.60 0.00 -13.67
C ASN A 18 -4.36 -0.54 -12.95
N ALA A 19 -4.40 -1.78 -12.44
CA ALA A 19 -3.31 -2.42 -11.68
C ALA A 19 -2.76 -1.50 -10.57
N ILE A 20 -3.48 -1.46 -9.44
CA ILE A 20 -3.17 -0.60 -8.29
C ILE A 20 -1.70 -0.64 -7.83
N GLU A 21 -1.02 -1.78 -7.94
CA GLU A 21 0.40 -1.93 -7.64
C GLU A 21 1.31 -1.02 -8.48
N ASP A 22 0.97 -0.80 -9.76
CA ASP A 22 1.73 0.05 -10.67
C ASP A 22 1.50 1.53 -10.35
N ILE A 23 0.26 1.92 -10.02
CA ILE A 23 -0.06 3.28 -9.57
C ILE A 23 0.73 3.62 -8.31
N VAL A 24 0.76 2.70 -7.34
CA VAL A 24 1.52 2.85 -6.10
C VAL A 24 3.02 2.91 -6.38
N ALA A 25 3.54 2.05 -7.26
CA ALA A 25 4.96 2.03 -7.63
C ALA A 25 5.40 3.29 -8.36
N GLU A 26 4.57 3.84 -9.26
CA GLU A 26 4.84 5.08 -9.98
C GLU A 26 4.86 6.27 -9.01
N SER A 27 3.87 6.37 -8.13
CA SER A 27 3.84 7.40 -7.07
C SER A 27 5.03 7.31 -6.13
N PHE A 28 5.42 6.09 -5.74
CA PHE A 28 6.62 5.85 -4.96
C PHE A 28 7.88 6.31 -5.71
N HIS A 29 8.03 5.95 -6.99
CA HIS A 29 9.16 6.35 -7.82
C HIS A 29 9.24 7.88 -7.94
N LYS A 30 8.11 8.55 -8.18
CA LYS A 30 8.03 10.02 -8.24
C LYS A 30 8.48 10.70 -6.94
N LYS A 31 8.18 10.10 -5.79
CA LYS A 31 8.48 10.68 -4.46
C LYS A 31 9.88 10.33 -3.94
N VAL A 32 10.37 9.13 -4.24
CA VAL A 32 11.63 8.60 -3.68
C VAL A 32 12.78 8.63 -4.70
N GLY A 33 12.47 8.70 -5.99
CA GLY A 33 13.45 8.73 -7.08
C GLY A 33 14.12 7.38 -7.35
N ARG A 34 13.50 6.27 -6.92
CA ARG A 34 14.02 4.91 -7.14
C ARG A 34 12.91 3.94 -7.50
N SER A 35 13.23 2.97 -8.34
CA SER A 35 12.31 1.88 -8.68
C SER A 35 12.20 0.87 -7.54
N VAL A 36 11.07 0.18 -7.52
CA VAL A 36 10.74 -0.84 -6.53
C VAL A 36 11.40 -2.17 -6.95
N PRO A 37 12.15 -2.85 -6.07
CA PRO A 37 12.63 -4.20 -6.37
C PRO A 37 11.47 -5.17 -6.65
N GLU A 38 11.65 -6.11 -7.58
CA GLU A 38 10.61 -7.06 -7.99
C GLU A 38 9.98 -7.81 -6.79
N ALA A 39 10.80 -8.24 -5.84
CA ALA A 39 10.32 -8.93 -4.64
C ALA A 39 9.44 -8.03 -3.73
N GLU A 40 9.76 -6.73 -3.63
CA GLU A 40 8.92 -5.77 -2.90
C GLU A 40 7.63 -5.50 -3.67
N PHE A 41 7.71 -5.32 -4.99
CA PHE A 41 6.54 -5.14 -5.85
C PHE A 41 5.54 -6.31 -5.75
N ARG A 42 6.04 -7.55 -5.77
CA ARG A 42 5.23 -8.75 -5.55
C ARG A 42 4.58 -8.75 -4.16
N ALA A 43 5.32 -8.40 -3.12
CA ALA A 43 4.77 -8.30 -1.77
C ALA A 43 3.66 -7.24 -1.69
N TRP A 44 3.83 -6.09 -2.36
CA TRP A 44 2.83 -5.03 -2.42
C TRP A 44 1.55 -5.52 -3.11
N ARG A 45 1.68 -6.15 -4.27
CA ARG A 45 0.56 -6.76 -4.99
C ARG A 45 -0.26 -7.70 -4.10
N HIS A 46 0.41 -8.59 -3.36
CA HIS A 46 -0.29 -9.49 -2.44
C HIS A 46 -1.07 -8.74 -1.35
N SER A 47 -0.47 -7.73 -0.72
CA SER A 47 -1.16 -6.93 0.31
C SER A 47 -2.32 -6.10 -0.26
N LEU A 48 -2.17 -5.53 -1.46
CA LEU A 48 -3.21 -4.74 -2.13
C LEU A 48 -4.41 -5.62 -2.51
N MET A 49 -4.17 -6.83 -3.02
CA MET A 49 -5.23 -7.80 -3.31
C MET A 49 -6.00 -8.22 -2.04
N GLN A 50 -5.30 -8.39 -0.90
CA GLN A 50 -5.98 -8.66 0.37
C GLN A 50 -6.86 -7.48 0.82
N MET A 51 -6.38 -6.25 0.62
CA MET A 51 -7.16 -5.04 0.92
C MET A 51 -8.39 -4.91 0.03
N MET A 52 -8.32 -5.26 -1.25
CA MET A 52 -9.51 -5.31 -2.11
C MET A 52 -10.58 -6.22 -1.51
N GLY A 53 -10.21 -7.44 -1.07
CA GLY A 53 -11.16 -8.38 -0.49
C GLY A 53 -11.83 -7.87 0.78
N VAL A 54 -11.12 -7.07 1.58
CA VAL A 54 -11.70 -6.42 2.77
C VAL A 54 -12.58 -5.22 2.40
N LEU A 55 -12.18 -4.45 1.39
CA LEU A 55 -12.86 -3.22 0.99
C LEU A 55 -14.08 -3.47 0.08
N ALA A 56 -14.16 -4.63 -0.58
CA ALA A 56 -15.29 -5.05 -1.40
C ALA A 56 -16.50 -5.52 -0.58
N ASP A 57 -16.49 -5.34 0.74
CA ASP A 57 -17.62 -5.60 1.61
C ASP A 57 -18.70 -4.50 1.41
N ASP A 58 -19.91 -4.92 1.05
CA ASP A 58 -21.07 -4.04 0.79
C ASP A 58 -21.51 -3.23 2.03
N ASP A 59 -21.11 -3.64 3.24
CA ASP A 59 -21.37 -2.90 4.48
C ASP A 59 -20.47 -1.66 4.63
N LEU A 60 -19.42 -1.53 3.79
CA LEU A 60 -18.51 -0.39 3.82
C LEU A 60 -18.99 0.74 2.88
N PRO A 61 -18.93 2.02 3.33
CA PRO A 61 -19.31 3.13 2.47
C PRO A 61 -18.35 3.33 1.29
N ASP A 62 -18.90 3.41 0.09
CA ASP A 62 -18.14 3.63 -1.16
C ASP A 62 -17.29 4.92 -1.17
N ASN A 63 -17.70 5.91 -0.39
CA ASN A 63 -17.05 7.21 -0.26
C ASN A 63 -16.02 7.26 0.89
N MET A 64 -15.79 6.15 1.59
CA MET A 64 -14.78 6.07 2.63
C MET A 64 -13.38 6.29 2.04
N GLY A 65 -12.56 7.10 2.71
CA GLY A 65 -11.17 7.31 2.32
C GLY A 65 -10.32 6.04 2.45
N VAL A 66 -9.47 5.80 1.46
CA VAL A 66 -8.44 4.74 1.47
C VAL A 66 -7.09 5.40 1.24
N GLY A 67 -6.12 5.09 2.11
CA GLY A 67 -4.77 5.60 2.01
C GLY A 67 -3.72 4.49 2.11
N ILE A 68 -2.70 4.54 1.26
CA ILE A 68 -1.56 3.63 1.37
C ILE A 68 -0.33 4.43 1.75
N GLU A 69 0.30 4.01 2.84
CA GLU A 69 1.48 4.66 3.38
C GLU A 69 2.71 3.76 3.26
N PHE A 70 3.75 4.32 2.65
CA PHE A 70 5.09 3.76 2.73
C PHE A 70 5.74 4.21 4.05
N GLY A 71 6.00 3.25 4.94
CA GLY A 71 6.77 3.47 6.16
C GLY A 71 8.26 3.31 5.88
N ILE A 72 9.06 4.35 6.12
CA ILE A 72 10.50 4.15 6.28
C ILE A 72 10.65 3.43 7.63
N PRO A 73 11.24 2.23 7.69
CA PRO A 73 11.35 1.51 8.94
C PRO A 73 12.14 2.36 9.94
N TYR A 74 11.54 2.67 11.10
CA TYR A 74 12.31 3.08 12.27
C TYR A 74 13.21 1.91 12.64
N SER A 75 14.49 1.96 12.27
CA SER A 75 15.46 0.94 12.66
C SER A 75 15.84 1.09 14.14
N ASN A 76 14.96 0.70 15.05
CA ASN A 76 15.38 0.42 16.42
C ASN A 76 15.86 -1.03 16.49
N LYS A 77 17.14 -1.19 16.16
CA LYS A 77 18.10 -2.23 16.60
C LYS A 77 17.48 -3.55 17.13
N CYS A 78 17.57 -4.64 16.36
CA CYS A 78 17.78 -5.96 16.93
C CYS A 78 19.10 -6.54 16.39
N LYS A 79 20.03 -6.80 17.31
CA LYS A 79 21.41 -7.22 17.05
C LYS A 79 21.48 -8.65 16.48
N ARG A 80 22.46 -8.86 15.59
CA ARG A 80 23.09 -10.14 15.20
C ARG A 80 22.18 -11.37 15.17
N SER A 81 21.65 -11.69 14.00
CA SER A 81 21.53 -13.09 13.57
C SER A 81 21.80 -13.17 12.07
N SER A 82 22.66 -14.12 11.71
CA SER A 82 23.16 -14.39 10.36
C SER A 82 22.20 -15.35 9.65
N HIS A 83 21.38 -14.85 8.72
CA HIS A 83 20.72 -15.62 7.65
C HIS A 83 20.20 -14.68 6.54
N PRO A 84 20.63 -14.83 5.26
CA PRO A 84 20.26 -13.91 4.19
C PRO A 84 19.11 -14.45 3.33
N SER A 85 17.88 -14.47 3.85
CA SER A 85 16.68 -14.73 3.01
C SER A 85 15.42 -13.94 3.39
N HIS A 86 15.37 -13.30 4.57
CA HIS A 86 14.15 -12.64 5.07
C HIS A 86 14.29 -11.12 5.27
N LYS A 87 14.79 -10.38 4.26
CA LYS A 87 14.80 -8.89 4.28
C LYS A 87 13.83 -8.23 3.29
N TYR A 88 12.82 -8.96 2.79
CA TYR A 88 11.92 -8.48 1.73
C TYR A 88 10.62 -7.82 2.20
N ALA A 89 10.38 -7.66 3.50
CA ALA A 89 9.20 -6.96 4.00
C ALA A 89 9.57 -5.57 4.55
N LYS A 90 10.02 -4.66 3.69
CA LYS A 90 10.02 -3.23 4.02
C LYS A 90 8.60 -2.71 3.75
N GLN A 91 7.78 -2.81 4.80
CA GLN A 91 6.31 -2.77 4.78
C GLN A 91 5.71 -1.47 4.20
N LEU A 92 4.88 -1.63 3.17
CA LEU A 92 3.70 -0.76 2.99
C LEU A 92 2.71 -1.12 4.09
N VAL A 93 2.15 -0.12 4.77
CA VAL A 93 0.97 -0.31 5.61
C VAL A 93 -0.19 0.31 4.83
N ALA A 94 -1.03 -0.53 4.24
CA ALA A 94 -2.32 -0.08 3.75
C ALA A 94 -3.18 0.27 4.96
N LYS A 95 -3.69 1.50 5.01
CA LYS A 95 -4.59 1.96 6.07
C LYS A 95 -5.88 2.44 5.44
N ALA A 96 -6.96 1.73 5.67
CA ALA A 96 -8.28 2.30 5.48
C ALA A 96 -8.48 3.39 6.57
N VAL A 97 -8.62 4.65 6.17
CA VAL A 97 -8.85 5.76 7.10
C VAL A 97 -10.20 6.35 6.78
N LYS A 98 -11.13 6.32 7.74
CA LYS A 98 -12.40 7.03 7.63
C LYS A 98 -12.12 8.54 7.66
N ILE A 99 -11.82 9.14 6.50
CA ILE A 99 -11.69 10.58 6.36
C ILE A 99 -13.13 11.11 6.39
N ASN A 100 -13.52 11.67 7.52
CA ASN A 100 -14.79 12.35 7.70
C ASN A 100 -14.76 13.60 6.80
N THR A 101 -15.26 13.49 5.57
CA THR A 101 -15.26 14.58 4.59
C THR A 101 -16.24 15.66 5.06
N ARG A 102 -15.73 16.72 5.66
CA ARG A 102 -16.26 18.06 5.39
C ARG A 102 -15.34 18.66 4.34
N LEU A 103 -15.84 18.75 3.12
CA LEU A 103 -15.40 19.80 2.19
C LEU A 103 -16.08 21.11 2.60
#